data_AF-A0A3E2XQ79-F1
#
_entry.id   AF-A0A3E2XQ79-F1
#
_cell.length_a   1.000
_cell.length_b   1.000
_cell.length_c   1.000
_cell.angle_alpha   90.00
_cell.angle_beta   90.00
_cell.angle_gamma   90.00
#
_symmetry.space_group_name_H-M   'P 1'
#
loop_
_entity.id
_entity.type
_entity.pdbx_description
1 polymer ?
#
loop_
_entity_poly.entity_id
_entity_poly.type
_entity_poly.pdbx_seq_one_letter_code
_entity_poly.pdbx_strand_id
1 'polypeptide(L)'
;MVCFGSLLKTLMTSTQAGVQQQDVCSELIMAVGGDSIIGDHTKISRLRDSQANVPDEAINGAKKVIFEDVVSRLNGDLLSKFILEDRIPVIVLALKDILSKDSISISMHLGKYKKSELLSMVDVDAAEFLACFLIYTCAEVANRNGKDGKTNFITKDYVDAFESQRDSINIITAPVIRTQQLQGTLNRDDFDQIFIESEGAGQLNNPNYSQVRLFYLDIENNEFSYDCLDDFLVDNIGYYVLSRTEMQNLRDRHKEHSACLRAIRAMNQHGTPGEKGTGNDLGEVMVYAFLEDVLGAPKIFTKAEIVAGTPGSRTDGVHLLKLNDGGCDKYQLVLAASDITGNIKNAVDSVIQRLDDIVGVSGNERKMVDRAVLSSSFDADTTTYLKSILIPSRASSGRPDISFGIFIGYSLGIDPSQYNNDTYRTKAMEKMKQDVEDIAPYISAQLANAAIVSNSNIANHSFYFYFMPFDDADNDKDEIMQNLLSGGVGNGTI
;
A
#
# COMPACT_ATOMS: atom_id res chain seq x y z
N MET A 1 18.53 13.07 22.81
CA MET A 1 18.61 11.60 22.99
C MET A 1 18.52 10.90 21.66
N VAL A 2 17.62 11.34 20.78
CA VAL A 2 17.55 10.93 19.37
C VAL A 2 18.76 11.46 18.61
N CYS A 3 19.58 10.57 18.04
CA CYS A 3 20.66 10.86 17.10
C CYS A 3 21.09 9.58 16.35
N PHE A 4 21.97 9.71 15.36
CA PHE A 4 22.48 8.54 14.62
C PHE A 4 23.15 7.52 15.56
N GLY A 5 23.90 7.99 16.56
CA GLY A 5 24.55 7.15 17.55
C GLY A 5 23.57 6.37 18.43
N SER A 6 22.40 6.93 18.75
CA SER A 6 21.37 6.19 19.49
C SER A 6 20.79 5.06 18.65
N LEU A 7 20.49 5.33 17.37
CA LEU A 7 20.01 4.31 16.42
C LEU A 7 21.01 3.16 16.29
N LEU A 8 22.28 3.49 16.00
CA LEU A 8 23.33 2.49 15.82
C LEU A 8 23.55 1.67 17.10
N LYS A 9 23.58 2.30 18.28
CA LYS A 9 23.73 1.57 19.55
C LYS A 9 22.58 0.59 19.80
N THR A 10 21.34 1.00 19.55
CA THR A 10 20.18 0.13 19.72
C THR A 10 20.21 -1.07 18.77
N LEU A 11 20.54 -0.87 17.49
CA LEU A 11 20.64 -1.97 16.52
C LEU A 11 21.74 -2.97 16.90
N MET A 12 22.88 -2.47 17.39
CA MET A 12 24.02 -3.30 17.78
C MET A 12 23.78 -4.21 18.99
N THR A 13 22.67 -4.07 19.74
CA THR A 13 22.38 -4.97 20.87
C THR A 13 21.85 -6.34 20.44
N SER A 14 21.40 -6.46 19.19
CA SER A 14 20.53 -7.54 18.72
C SER A 14 20.93 -8.06 17.33
N THR A 15 22.22 -8.05 17.01
CA THR A 15 22.74 -8.49 15.70
C THR A 15 22.93 -10.00 15.62
N GLN A 16 22.91 -10.54 14.40
CA GLN A 16 23.25 -11.94 14.14
C GLN A 16 24.71 -12.25 14.50
N ALA A 17 25.01 -13.54 14.69
CA ALA A 17 26.36 -13.97 15.04
C ALA A 17 27.37 -13.63 13.93
N GLY A 18 28.49 -13.01 14.31
CA GLY A 18 29.56 -12.63 13.37
C GLY A 18 29.41 -11.26 12.72
N VAL A 19 28.25 -10.60 12.87
CA VAL A 19 28.03 -9.23 12.39
C VAL A 19 28.87 -8.25 13.21
N GLN A 20 29.57 -7.37 12.51
CA GLN A 20 30.42 -6.33 13.10
C GLN A 20 29.76 -4.96 13.01
N GLN A 21 30.23 -4.03 13.85
CA GLN A 21 29.73 -2.65 13.87
C GLN A 21 29.89 -1.95 12.51
N GLN A 22 30.90 -2.31 11.73
CA GLN A 22 31.10 -1.75 10.39
C GLN A 22 30.01 -2.16 9.40
N ASP A 23 29.45 -3.36 9.54
CA ASP A 23 28.42 -3.87 8.63
C ASP A 23 27.14 -3.05 8.79
N VAL A 24 26.66 -2.95 10.04
CA VAL A 24 25.47 -2.16 10.39
C VAL A 24 25.68 -0.67 10.11
N CYS A 25 26.81 -0.10 10.54
CA CYS A 25 27.05 1.33 10.39
C CYS A 25 27.22 1.72 8.92
N SER A 26 27.90 0.92 8.10
CA SER A 26 28.04 1.21 6.68
C SER A 26 26.70 1.07 5.97
N GLU A 27 25.87 0.10 6.33
CA GLU A 27 24.56 -0.09 5.70
C GLU A 27 23.63 1.10 5.95
N LEU A 28 23.58 1.61 7.20
CA LEU A 28 22.80 2.81 7.53
C LEU A 28 23.26 4.05 6.75
N ILE A 29 24.57 4.21 6.51
CA ILE A 29 25.12 5.33 5.74
C ILE A 29 24.77 5.20 4.26
N MET A 30 24.91 4.00 3.68
CA MET A 30 24.57 3.76 2.28
C MET A 30 23.07 3.82 2.00
N ALA A 31 22.24 3.44 2.97
CA ALA A 31 20.78 3.50 2.85
C ALA A 31 20.27 4.93 2.57
N VAL A 32 20.98 5.95 3.03
CA VAL A 32 20.65 7.36 2.78
C VAL A 32 21.55 8.02 1.73
N GLY A 33 22.21 7.24 0.88
CA GLY A 33 23.02 7.75 -0.24
C GLY A 33 24.45 8.19 0.10
N GLY A 34 24.97 7.80 1.27
CA GLY A 34 26.39 7.98 1.60
C GLY A 34 27.29 6.86 1.08
N ASP A 35 28.60 7.13 1.04
CA ASP A 35 29.59 6.13 0.67
C ASP A 35 29.81 5.08 1.77
N SER A 36 30.18 3.87 1.35
CA SER A 36 30.59 2.83 2.30
C SER A 36 31.79 3.29 3.14
N ILE A 37 31.71 3.02 4.44
CA ILE A 37 32.77 3.35 5.41
C ILE A 37 33.40 2.10 6.04
N ILE A 38 33.24 0.93 5.39
CA ILE A 38 33.85 -0.33 5.81
C ILE A 38 35.37 -0.16 5.94
N GLY A 39 35.95 -0.71 7.02
CA GLY A 39 37.37 -0.59 7.32
C GLY A 39 37.79 0.68 8.09
N ASP A 40 36.96 1.73 8.14
CA ASP A 40 37.24 2.93 8.95
C ASP A 40 36.71 2.78 10.38
N HIS A 41 37.32 1.86 11.14
CA HIS A 41 36.90 1.54 12.50
C HIS A 41 36.92 2.75 13.45
N THR A 42 37.80 3.72 13.21
CA THR A 42 37.90 4.94 14.02
C THR A 42 36.69 5.83 13.78
N LYS A 43 36.34 6.10 12.52
CA LYS A 43 35.15 6.88 12.17
C LYS A 43 33.88 6.21 12.66
N ILE A 44 33.75 4.89 12.47
CA ILE A 44 32.60 4.10 12.90
C ILE A 44 32.41 4.15 14.43
N SER A 45 33.49 4.00 15.21
CA SER A 45 33.42 4.10 16.67
C SER A 45 33.00 5.50 17.13
N ARG A 46 33.55 6.54 16.49
CA ARG A 46 33.19 7.93 16.79
C ARG A 46 31.76 8.28 16.41
N LEU A 47 31.18 7.68 15.36
CA LEU A 47 29.78 7.83 15.00
C LEU A 47 28.87 7.18 16.07
N ARG A 48 29.15 5.93 16.45
CA ARG A 48 28.42 5.23 17.52
C ARG A 48 28.43 6.01 18.83
N ASP A 49 29.59 6.52 19.22
CA ASP A 49 29.77 7.23 20.49
C ASP A 49 29.36 8.71 20.41
N SER A 50 28.73 9.13 19.30
CA SER A 50 28.27 10.51 19.08
C SER A 50 29.40 11.56 19.16
N GLN A 51 30.64 11.17 18.87
CA GLN A 51 31.83 12.03 18.86
C GLN A 51 32.10 12.65 17.47
N ALA A 52 31.47 12.11 16.42
CA ALA A 52 31.52 12.62 15.05
C ALA A 52 30.10 12.79 14.49
N ASN A 53 29.94 13.77 13.59
CA ASN A 53 28.73 13.89 12.79
C ASN A 53 28.73 12.86 11.66
N VAL A 54 27.53 12.56 11.16
CA VAL A 54 27.31 11.76 9.94
C VAL A 54 28.07 12.41 8.77
N PRO A 55 28.66 11.65 7.82
CA PRO A 55 29.33 12.21 6.64
C PRO A 55 28.42 13.13 5.82
N ASP A 56 28.99 14.17 5.21
CA ASP A 56 28.22 15.17 4.46
C ASP A 56 27.46 14.54 3.28
N GLU A 57 28.01 13.50 2.66
CA GLU A 57 27.35 12.76 1.58
C GLU A 57 26.04 12.12 2.05
N ALA A 58 26.06 11.46 3.22
CA ALA A 58 24.88 10.87 3.82
C ALA A 58 23.89 11.91 4.36
N ILE A 59 24.35 13.06 4.85
CA ILE A 59 23.47 14.18 5.23
C ILE A 59 22.73 14.71 4.00
N ASN A 60 23.47 14.95 2.91
CA ASN A 60 22.90 15.46 1.67
C ASN A 60 21.98 14.44 0.99
N GLY A 61 22.34 13.17 1.03
CA GLY A 61 21.52 12.08 0.51
C GLY A 61 20.25 11.90 1.32
N ALA A 62 20.30 11.91 2.65
CA ALA A 62 19.11 11.81 3.51
C ALA A 62 18.05 12.90 3.23
N LYS A 63 18.46 14.09 2.77
CA LYS A 63 17.55 15.19 2.40
C LYS A 63 16.88 15.03 1.03
N LYS A 64 17.33 14.06 0.22
CA LYS A 64 16.91 13.89 -1.19
C LYS A 64 16.48 12.47 -1.52
N VAL A 65 16.73 11.52 -0.63
CA VAL A 65 16.46 10.10 -0.87
C VAL A 65 14.95 9.85 -0.93
N ILE A 66 14.55 8.98 -1.84
CA ILE A 66 13.18 8.48 -1.93
C ILE A 66 12.97 7.55 -0.73
N PHE A 67 11.89 7.78 0.04
CA PHE A 67 11.66 7.06 1.30
C PHE A 67 11.59 5.54 1.08
N GLU A 68 10.90 5.13 0.04
CA GLU A 68 10.66 3.74 -0.35
C GLU A 68 11.97 3.00 -0.69
N ASP A 69 12.96 3.69 -1.27
CA ASP A 69 14.27 3.11 -1.54
C ASP A 69 15.04 2.82 -0.25
N VAL A 70 14.95 3.72 0.74
CA VAL A 70 15.53 3.50 2.08
C VAL A 70 14.86 2.30 2.73
N VAL A 71 13.53 2.23 2.70
CA VAL A 71 12.75 1.12 3.30
C VAL A 71 13.12 -0.21 2.66
N SER A 72 13.13 -0.29 1.33
CA SER A 72 13.50 -1.49 0.58
C SER A 72 14.88 -1.99 0.97
N ARG A 73 15.85 -1.08 1.08
CA ARG A 73 17.22 -1.39 1.46
C ARG A 73 17.37 -1.80 2.93
N LEU A 74 16.72 -1.09 3.85
CA LEU A 74 16.73 -1.47 5.26
C LEU A 74 16.10 -2.84 5.48
N ASN A 75 15.04 -3.17 4.74
CA ASN A 75 14.43 -4.49 4.83
C ASN A 75 15.34 -5.58 4.22
N GLY A 76 15.81 -5.36 2.99
CA GLY A 76 16.56 -6.33 2.20
C GLY A 76 18.00 -6.55 2.66
N ASP A 77 18.65 -5.55 3.23
CA ASP A 77 20.07 -5.59 3.58
C ASP A 77 20.34 -5.45 5.09
N LEU A 78 19.66 -4.55 5.80
CA LEU A 78 19.89 -4.37 7.23
C LEU A 78 19.17 -5.43 8.07
N LEU A 79 17.84 -5.46 8.01
CA LEU A 79 17.01 -6.31 8.86
C LEU A 79 17.22 -7.79 8.54
N SER A 80 17.18 -8.16 7.26
CA SER A 80 17.28 -9.57 6.85
C SER A 80 18.67 -10.19 7.10
N LYS A 81 19.76 -9.41 7.01
CA LYS A 81 21.13 -9.93 7.06
C LYS A 81 21.84 -9.69 8.40
N PHE A 82 21.54 -8.58 9.07
CA PHE A 82 22.35 -8.14 10.22
C PHE A 82 21.63 -8.23 11.55
N ILE A 83 20.30 -8.14 11.56
CA ILE A 83 19.50 -8.11 12.80
C ILE A 83 18.89 -9.49 13.07
N LEU A 84 18.81 -9.87 14.34
CA LEU A 84 18.05 -11.05 14.77
C LEU A 84 16.56 -10.73 14.65
N GLU A 85 15.85 -11.50 13.84
CA GLU A 85 14.44 -11.26 13.50
C GLU A 85 13.54 -11.23 14.75
N ASP A 86 13.74 -12.18 15.65
CA ASP A 86 13.02 -12.24 16.92
C ASP A 86 13.30 -11.02 17.80
N ARG A 87 14.33 -10.23 17.52
CA ARG A 87 14.66 -9.05 18.33
C ARG A 87 14.13 -7.74 17.75
N ILE A 88 13.52 -7.77 16.57
CA ILE A 88 12.97 -6.57 15.92
C ILE A 88 11.91 -5.85 16.78
N PRO A 89 10.92 -6.53 17.42
CA PRO A 89 9.92 -5.85 18.24
C PRO A 89 10.56 -5.05 19.39
N VAL A 90 11.51 -5.63 20.11
CA VAL A 90 12.15 -4.97 21.26
C VAL A 90 13.07 -3.81 20.84
N ILE A 91 13.68 -3.88 19.65
CA ILE A 91 14.42 -2.75 19.07
C ILE A 91 13.49 -1.57 18.82
N VAL A 92 12.33 -1.82 18.18
CA VAL A 92 11.33 -0.78 17.89
C VAL A 92 10.83 -0.15 19.19
N LEU A 93 10.48 -0.95 20.20
CA LEU A 93 10.03 -0.46 21.50
C LEU A 93 11.08 0.41 22.20
N ALA A 94 12.35 0.00 22.16
CA ALA A 94 13.45 0.79 22.71
C ALA A 94 13.61 2.13 21.98
N LEU A 95 13.48 2.15 20.64
CA LEU A 95 13.54 3.39 19.86
C LEU A 95 12.33 4.31 20.14
N LYS A 96 11.13 3.75 20.36
CA LYS A 96 9.95 4.53 20.79
C LYS A 96 10.17 5.17 22.16
N ASP A 97 10.77 4.45 23.11
CA ASP A 97 11.11 5.01 24.41
C ASP A 97 12.18 6.13 24.30
N ILE A 98 13.17 5.97 23.42
CA ILE A 98 14.14 7.04 23.12
C ILE A 98 13.43 8.27 22.52
N LEU A 99 12.50 8.07 21.59
CA LEU A 99 11.71 9.14 20.98
C LEU A 99 10.84 9.86 22.00
N SER A 100 10.16 9.13 22.89
CA SER A 100 9.23 9.70 23.88
C SER A 100 9.95 10.61 24.88
N LYS A 101 11.19 10.26 25.24
CA LYS A 101 12.04 11.02 26.17
C LYS A 101 12.75 12.22 25.54
N ASP A 102 12.73 12.33 24.21
CA ASP A 102 13.35 13.44 23.50
C ASP A 102 12.47 14.71 23.47
N SER A 103 13.09 15.88 23.37
CA SER A 103 12.42 17.18 23.30
C SER A 103 11.82 17.53 21.94
N ILE A 104 11.95 16.66 20.93
CA ILE A 104 11.30 16.82 19.62
C ILE A 104 9.78 17.00 19.81
N SER A 105 9.19 17.98 19.09
CA SER A 105 7.74 18.22 19.10
C SER A 105 6.97 16.98 18.65
N ILE A 106 5.83 16.70 19.29
CA ILE A 106 4.94 15.59 18.88
C ILE A 106 4.43 15.75 17.44
N SER A 107 4.34 16.99 16.94
CA SER A 107 3.91 17.31 15.58
C SER A 107 5.04 17.32 14.55
N MET A 108 6.29 17.10 14.96
CA MET A 108 7.43 17.07 14.04
C MET A 108 7.40 15.80 13.19
N HIS A 109 7.61 15.93 11.89
CA HIS A 109 7.83 14.81 10.97
C HIS A 109 9.25 14.26 11.10
N LEU A 110 9.36 12.95 11.20
CA LEU A 110 10.61 12.18 11.20
C LEU A 110 10.60 11.30 9.96
N GLY A 111 10.85 11.87 8.78
CA GLY A 111 10.59 11.18 7.51
C GLY A 111 9.10 11.19 7.18
N LYS A 112 8.51 10.02 6.91
CA LYS A 112 7.10 9.88 6.48
C LYS A 112 6.08 10.21 7.57
N TYR A 113 6.40 9.96 8.84
CA TYR A 113 5.44 10.06 9.95
C TYR A 113 5.80 11.14 10.98
N LYS A 114 4.81 11.67 11.68
CA LYS A 114 4.99 12.51 12.86
C LYS A 114 5.49 11.69 14.05
N LYS A 115 6.19 12.36 14.97
CA LYS A 115 6.60 11.75 16.25
C LYS A 115 5.40 11.11 16.99
N SER A 116 4.25 11.78 17.03
CA SER A 116 3.05 11.24 17.69
C SER A 116 2.59 9.93 17.07
N GLU A 117 2.60 9.86 15.73
CA GLU A 117 2.16 8.67 14.97
C GLU A 117 3.12 7.50 15.20
N LEU A 118 4.44 7.74 15.10
CA LEU A 118 5.46 6.73 15.40
C LEU A 118 5.34 6.15 16.82
N LEU A 119 5.00 6.99 17.80
CA LEU A 119 4.82 6.55 19.19
C LEU A 119 3.56 5.71 19.37
N SER A 120 2.47 6.02 18.66
CA SER A 120 1.18 5.35 18.79
C SER A 120 1.00 4.09 17.93
N MET A 121 1.88 3.82 16.95
CA MET A 121 1.76 2.64 16.08
C MET A 121 1.69 1.34 16.89
N VAL A 122 0.63 0.54 16.73
CA VAL A 122 0.57 -0.81 17.30
C VAL A 122 1.12 -1.81 16.29
N ASP A 123 0.68 -1.71 15.04
CA ASP A 123 1.25 -2.46 13.93
C ASP A 123 2.37 -1.62 13.29
N VAL A 124 3.58 -2.19 13.22
CA VAL A 124 4.79 -1.48 12.81
C VAL A 124 5.49 -2.22 11.67
N ASP A 125 5.60 -1.59 10.50
CA ASP A 125 6.63 -1.96 9.53
C ASP A 125 7.99 -1.49 10.07
N ALA A 126 8.84 -2.46 10.41
CA ALA A 126 10.13 -2.18 11.02
C ALA A 126 11.07 -1.40 10.10
N ALA A 127 11.02 -1.64 8.78
CA ALA A 127 11.86 -0.94 7.82
C ALA A 127 11.40 0.50 7.63
N GLU A 128 10.09 0.76 7.53
CA GLU A 128 9.54 2.13 7.50
C GLU A 128 9.87 2.90 8.78
N PHE A 129 9.69 2.27 9.94
CA PHE A 129 9.99 2.89 11.23
C PHE A 129 11.48 3.26 11.34
N LEU A 130 12.37 2.35 10.94
CA LEU A 130 13.81 2.61 10.94
C LEU A 130 14.20 3.66 9.90
N ALA A 131 13.57 3.69 8.72
CA ALA A 131 13.81 4.71 7.70
C ALA A 131 13.45 6.10 8.21
N CYS A 132 12.30 6.24 8.87
CA CYS A 132 11.88 7.48 9.53
C CYS A 132 12.93 7.99 10.53
N PHE A 133 13.38 7.12 11.42
CA PHE A 133 14.39 7.45 12.42
C PHE A 133 15.75 7.80 11.78
N LEU A 134 16.17 7.00 10.79
CA LEU A 134 17.45 7.15 10.11
C LEU A 134 17.52 8.45 9.31
N ILE A 135 16.53 8.72 8.45
CA ILE A 135 16.47 9.94 7.64
C ILE A 135 16.50 11.17 8.55
N TYR A 136 15.66 11.20 9.58
CA TYR A 136 15.60 12.31 10.52
C TYR A 136 16.95 12.53 11.24
N THR A 137 17.56 11.45 11.74
CA THR A 137 18.83 11.55 12.47
C THR A 137 20.04 11.89 11.60
N CYS A 138 19.96 11.65 10.29
CA CYS A 138 20.98 12.07 9.33
C CYS A 138 20.75 13.50 8.84
N ALA A 139 19.52 13.87 8.48
CA ALA A 139 19.20 15.14 7.84
C ALA A 139 19.09 16.32 8.82
N GLU A 140 18.46 16.09 9.98
CA GLU A 140 17.98 17.16 10.88
C GLU A 140 18.73 17.23 12.21
N VAL A 141 19.42 16.16 12.60
CA VAL A 141 20.08 16.08 13.91
C VAL A 141 21.59 15.92 13.76
N ALA A 142 22.34 16.90 14.26
CA ALA A 142 23.79 16.74 14.43
C ALA A 142 24.07 15.59 15.40
N ASN A 143 24.70 14.50 14.94
CA ASN A 143 24.96 13.33 15.78
C ASN A 143 25.72 13.67 17.07
N ARG A 144 26.58 14.69 17.03
CA ARG A 144 27.26 15.23 18.22
C ARG A 144 26.33 15.76 19.32
N ASN A 145 25.04 15.96 19.06
CA ASN A 145 24.07 16.31 20.09
C ASN A 145 23.86 15.18 21.12
N GLY A 146 24.19 13.93 20.74
CA GLY A 146 24.18 12.74 21.59
C GLY A 146 25.46 12.49 22.41
N LYS A 147 26.43 13.42 22.39
CA LYS A 147 27.69 13.32 23.15
C LYS A 147 27.48 13.44 24.67
N ASP A 148 28.59 13.42 25.42
CA ASP A 148 28.64 13.65 26.87
C ASP A 148 27.77 12.66 27.66
N GLY A 149 27.72 11.41 27.18
CA GLY A 149 27.02 10.31 27.84
C GLY A 149 25.51 10.26 27.63
N LYS A 150 24.94 11.16 26.83
CA LYS A 150 23.49 11.20 26.53
C LYS A 150 22.95 9.96 25.82
N THR A 151 23.81 9.09 25.30
CA THR A 151 23.44 7.81 24.68
C THR A 151 24.06 6.60 25.39
N ASN A 152 24.69 6.79 26.56
CA ASN A 152 25.39 5.70 27.28
C ASN A 152 24.43 4.75 28.00
N PHE A 153 23.19 5.19 28.25
CA PHE A 153 22.16 4.35 28.85
C PHE A 153 21.66 3.25 27.89
N ILE A 154 21.93 3.37 26.59
CA ILE A 154 21.53 2.40 25.56
C ILE A 154 22.48 1.20 25.64
N THR A 155 22.16 0.28 26.53
CA THR A 155 22.86 -1.00 26.74
C THR A 155 22.00 -2.16 26.25
N LYS A 156 22.59 -3.36 26.20
CA LYS A 156 21.82 -4.59 25.93
C LYS A 156 20.70 -4.78 26.96
N ASP A 157 20.99 -4.61 28.24
CA ASP A 157 20.00 -4.69 29.33
C ASP A 157 18.86 -3.69 29.16
N TYR A 158 19.15 -2.48 28.66
CA TYR A 158 18.11 -1.48 28.38
C TYR A 158 17.14 -1.95 27.29
N VAL A 159 17.65 -2.55 26.20
CA VAL A 159 16.79 -3.10 25.14
C VAL A 159 16.06 -4.36 25.62
N ASP A 160 16.73 -5.22 26.39
CA ASP A 160 16.14 -6.44 26.97
C ASP A 160 15.00 -6.14 27.95
N ALA A 161 14.98 -4.96 28.58
CA ALA A 161 13.90 -4.54 29.46
C ALA A 161 12.53 -4.43 28.75
N PHE A 162 12.51 -4.34 27.42
CA PHE A 162 11.28 -4.29 26.62
C PHE A 162 10.75 -5.67 26.21
N GLU A 163 11.43 -6.75 26.57
CA GLU A 163 11.04 -8.13 26.20
C GLU A 163 9.62 -8.48 26.69
N SER A 164 9.26 -8.04 27.90
CA SER A 164 7.91 -8.26 28.44
C SER A 164 6.81 -7.45 27.73
N GLN A 165 7.19 -6.47 26.90
CA GLN A 165 6.28 -5.62 26.13
C GLN A 165 6.30 -5.98 24.64
N ARG A 166 7.03 -7.02 24.23
CA ARG A 166 7.14 -7.47 22.83
C ARG A 166 5.78 -7.52 22.12
N ASP A 167 4.77 -8.08 22.78
CA ASP A 167 3.43 -8.30 22.22
C ASP A 167 2.53 -7.04 22.28
N SER A 168 3.07 -5.90 22.73
CA SER A 168 2.37 -4.61 22.68
C SER A 168 2.41 -3.96 21.29
N ILE A 169 3.26 -4.48 20.41
CA ILE A 169 3.32 -4.11 18.99
C ILE A 169 3.32 -5.37 18.14
N ASN A 170 2.76 -5.28 16.94
CA ASN A 170 2.88 -6.30 15.91
C ASN A 170 3.90 -5.82 14.89
N ILE A 171 4.97 -6.59 14.64
CA ILE A 171 5.86 -6.28 13.52
C ILE A 171 5.18 -6.75 12.24
N ILE A 172 4.75 -5.80 11.44
CA ILE A 172 4.22 -6.07 10.11
C ILE A 172 5.44 -6.25 9.21
N THR A 173 5.71 -7.50 8.84
CA THR A 173 6.54 -7.78 7.68
C THR A 173 5.61 -7.77 6.47
N ALA A 174 5.24 -6.59 6.00
CA ALA A 174 4.50 -6.47 4.74
C ALA A 174 5.34 -5.73 3.71
N PRO A 175 6.48 -6.30 3.26
CA PRO A 175 6.86 -6.03 1.90
C PRO A 175 5.81 -6.76 1.05
N VAL A 176 4.90 -6.00 0.46
CA VAL A 176 4.27 -6.45 -0.77
C VAL A 176 5.41 -6.72 -1.75
N ILE A 177 5.72 -8.00 -2.00
CA ILE A 177 6.73 -8.34 -2.98
C ILE A 177 6.01 -8.51 -4.31
N ARG A 178 6.33 -7.67 -5.29
CA ARG A 178 5.88 -7.89 -6.68
C ARG A 178 6.27 -9.32 -7.09
N THR A 179 5.28 -10.12 -7.46
CA THR A 179 5.51 -11.50 -7.90
C THR A 179 6.33 -11.47 -9.19
N GLN A 180 7.63 -11.80 -9.13
CA GLN A 180 8.47 -11.85 -10.33
C GLN A 180 7.88 -12.75 -11.43
N GLN A 181 7.11 -13.78 -11.05
CA GLN A 181 6.48 -14.76 -11.95
C GLN A 181 5.05 -14.39 -12.38
N LEU A 182 4.43 -13.38 -11.76
CA LEU A 182 3.14 -12.83 -12.17
C LEU A 182 3.23 -11.29 -12.06
N GLN A 183 3.69 -10.62 -13.09
CA GLN A 183 3.85 -9.16 -13.05
C GLN A 183 2.50 -8.44 -13.12
N GLY A 184 2.45 -7.20 -12.62
CA GLY A 184 1.33 -6.29 -12.88
C GLY A 184 1.09 -6.11 -14.38
N THR A 185 -0.17 -5.92 -14.74
CA THR A 185 -0.64 -5.56 -16.08
C THR A 185 -0.88 -4.07 -16.25
N LEU A 186 -1.10 -3.33 -15.17
CA LEU A 186 -1.36 -1.89 -15.22
C LEU A 186 -0.18 -1.14 -15.84
N ASN A 187 -0.46 -0.22 -16.77
CA ASN A 187 0.47 0.83 -17.13
C ASN A 187 0.49 1.88 -16.01
N ARG A 188 1.64 1.96 -15.32
CA ARG A 188 1.82 2.77 -14.11
C ARG A 188 2.57 4.08 -14.33
N ASP A 189 2.98 4.37 -15.56
CA ASP A 189 3.94 5.45 -15.86
C ASP A 189 3.50 6.82 -15.29
N ASP A 190 2.19 7.09 -15.30
CA ASP A 190 1.62 8.34 -14.80
C ASP A 190 0.82 8.19 -13.50
N PHE A 191 0.79 7.00 -12.88
CA PHE A 191 -0.07 6.74 -11.71
C PHE A 191 0.21 7.71 -10.55
N ASP A 192 1.48 7.84 -10.16
CA ASP A 192 1.91 8.69 -9.04
C ASP A 192 1.73 10.20 -9.32
N GLN A 193 1.58 10.59 -10.59
CA GLN A 193 1.33 11.98 -10.99
C GLN A 193 -0.16 12.33 -10.90
N ILE A 194 -1.03 11.33 -11.06
CA ILE A 194 -2.49 11.51 -11.12
C ILE A 194 -3.11 11.31 -9.75
N PHE A 195 -2.71 10.26 -9.04
CA PHE A 195 -3.28 9.88 -7.76
C PHE A 195 -2.37 10.34 -6.62
N ILE A 196 -2.70 11.48 -6.03
CA ILE A 196 -1.92 12.07 -4.95
C ILE A 196 -2.33 11.42 -3.64
N GLU A 197 -1.40 10.73 -2.97
CA GLU A 197 -1.64 10.18 -1.64
C GLU A 197 -1.60 11.28 -0.57
N SER A 198 -2.60 11.30 0.31
CA SER A 198 -2.69 12.27 1.42
C SER A 198 -2.17 11.70 2.73
N GLU A 199 -1.57 12.56 3.56
CA GLU A 199 -1.16 12.23 4.93
C GLU A 199 -2.39 12.11 5.87
N GLY A 200 -2.89 10.90 6.03
CA GLY A 200 -4.00 10.61 6.95
C GLY A 200 -4.58 9.24 6.68
N ALA A 201 -4.14 8.24 7.44
CA ALA A 201 -4.68 6.89 7.38
C ALA A 201 -5.70 6.71 8.51
N GLY A 202 -6.92 6.32 8.15
CA GLY A 202 -7.83 5.71 9.12
C GLY A 202 -7.20 4.42 9.67
N GLN A 203 -7.33 4.15 10.97
CA GLN A 203 -6.92 2.86 11.52
C GLN A 203 -8.15 1.98 11.70
N LEU A 204 -8.12 0.80 11.11
CA LEU A 204 -9.11 -0.23 11.39
C LEU A 204 -8.73 -0.97 12.66
N ASN A 205 -9.72 -1.28 13.48
CA ASN A 205 -9.55 -2.12 14.65
C ASN A 205 -9.97 -3.55 14.29
N ASN A 206 -9.08 -4.30 13.65
CA ASN A 206 -9.30 -5.71 13.31
C ASN A 206 -8.03 -6.55 13.57
N PRO A 207 -8.15 -7.87 13.76
CA PRO A 207 -7.03 -8.71 14.22
C PRO A 207 -5.90 -8.91 13.20
N ASN A 208 -6.21 -8.78 11.90
CA ASN A 208 -5.24 -8.96 10.83
C ASN A 208 -4.81 -7.62 10.27
N TYR A 209 -3.62 -7.58 9.68
CA TYR A 209 -3.13 -6.39 8.99
C TYR A 209 -4.16 -5.88 7.97
N SER A 210 -4.50 -4.60 8.11
CA SER A 210 -5.38 -3.86 7.22
C SER A 210 -4.87 -2.44 7.07
N GLN A 211 -5.19 -1.79 5.95
CA GLN A 211 -4.83 -0.41 5.70
C GLN A 211 -6.04 0.40 5.23
N VAL A 212 -6.03 1.68 5.57
CA VAL A 212 -6.93 2.68 4.99
C VAL A 212 -6.06 3.80 4.45
N ARG A 213 -6.16 4.05 3.14
CA ARG A 213 -5.36 5.05 2.45
C ARG A 213 -6.28 6.01 1.70
N LEU A 214 -5.88 7.28 1.67
CA LEU A 214 -6.62 8.37 1.05
C LEU A 214 -5.84 8.89 -0.15
N PHE A 215 -6.51 8.96 -1.29
CA PHE A 215 -5.98 9.51 -2.53
C PHE A 215 -6.93 10.59 -3.05
N TYR A 216 -6.41 11.51 -3.85
CA TYR A 216 -7.19 12.55 -4.50
C TYR A 216 -6.53 12.96 -5.82
N LEU A 217 -7.31 13.55 -6.71
CA LEU A 217 -6.84 14.15 -7.96
C LEU A 217 -6.44 15.61 -7.72
N ASP A 218 -5.70 16.21 -8.65
CA ASP A 218 -5.35 17.62 -8.53
C ASP A 218 -6.61 18.51 -8.47
N ILE A 219 -6.50 19.64 -7.78
CA ILE A 219 -7.60 20.59 -7.59
C ILE A 219 -7.32 21.86 -8.37
N GLU A 220 -8.12 22.09 -9.40
CA GLU A 220 -8.06 23.23 -10.30
C GLU A 220 -9.35 24.04 -10.22
N ASN A 221 -9.24 25.36 -10.05
CA ASN A 221 -10.40 26.26 -10.00
C ASN A 221 -11.53 25.85 -9.03
N ASN A 222 -11.16 25.23 -7.90
CA ASN A 222 -12.06 24.69 -6.87
C ASN A 222 -12.79 23.39 -7.23
N GLU A 223 -12.34 22.67 -8.24
CA GLU A 223 -12.91 21.39 -8.69
C GLU A 223 -11.78 20.36 -8.85
N PHE A 224 -12.11 19.08 -8.79
CA PHE A 224 -11.16 18.02 -9.11
C PHE A 224 -10.92 17.95 -10.61
N SER A 225 -9.66 17.86 -11.02
CA SER A 225 -9.28 17.75 -12.43
C SER A 225 -9.33 16.29 -12.88
N TYR A 226 -10.22 15.99 -13.83
CA TYR A 226 -10.42 14.64 -14.37
C TYR A 226 -9.65 14.37 -15.68
N ASP A 227 -9.05 15.39 -16.30
CA ASP A 227 -8.40 15.25 -17.62
C ASP A 227 -7.33 14.15 -17.63
N CYS A 228 -6.44 14.15 -16.63
CA CYS A 228 -5.40 13.13 -16.52
C CYS A 228 -5.96 11.75 -16.15
N LEU A 229 -7.11 11.69 -15.45
CA LEU A 229 -7.78 10.43 -15.15
C LEU A 229 -8.35 9.81 -16.44
N ASP A 230 -8.94 10.60 -17.33
CA ASP A 230 -9.47 10.12 -18.61
C ASP A 230 -8.36 9.50 -19.47
N ASP A 231 -7.21 10.17 -19.59
CA ASP A 231 -6.04 9.65 -20.30
C ASP A 231 -5.52 8.34 -19.67
N PHE A 232 -5.41 8.30 -18.34
CA PHE A 232 -5.02 7.09 -17.61
C PHE A 232 -5.96 5.91 -17.86
N LEU A 233 -7.27 6.17 -17.90
CA LEU A 233 -8.27 5.15 -18.19
C LEU A 233 -8.12 4.64 -19.62
N VAL A 234 -7.93 5.51 -20.61
CA VAL A 234 -7.73 5.13 -22.02
C VAL A 234 -6.51 4.23 -22.19
N ASP A 235 -5.41 4.54 -21.50
CA ASP A 235 -4.17 3.78 -21.56
C ASP A 235 -4.28 2.42 -20.86
N ASN A 236 -5.13 2.32 -19.84
CA ASN A 236 -5.26 1.11 -19.03
C ASN A 236 -6.44 0.21 -19.38
N ILE A 237 -7.45 0.70 -20.11
CA ILE A 237 -8.68 -0.08 -20.36
C ILE A 237 -8.42 -1.37 -21.14
N GLY A 238 -7.43 -1.34 -22.04
CA GLY A 238 -6.96 -2.54 -22.74
C GLY A 238 -6.48 -3.63 -21.78
N TYR A 239 -5.68 -3.25 -20.78
CA TYR A 239 -5.16 -4.15 -19.75
C TYR A 239 -6.23 -4.57 -18.75
N TYR A 240 -7.21 -3.73 -18.45
CA TYR A 240 -8.33 -4.09 -17.58
C TYR A 240 -9.25 -5.14 -18.22
N VAL A 241 -9.66 -4.97 -19.47
CA VAL A 241 -10.67 -5.82 -20.12
C VAL A 241 -10.11 -7.11 -20.72
N LEU A 242 -8.91 -7.05 -21.31
CA LEU A 242 -8.35 -8.19 -22.03
C LEU A 242 -7.55 -9.09 -21.08
N SER A 243 -7.65 -10.40 -21.32
CA SER A 243 -6.82 -11.36 -20.60
C SER A 243 -5.35 -11.23 -20.95
N ARG A 244 -4.49 -11.74 -20.07
CA ARG A 244 -3.02 -11.75 -20.28
C ARG A 244 -2.65 -12.46 -21.58
N THR A 245 -3.29 -13.60 -21.86
CA THR A 245 -3.09 -14.34 -23.11
C THR A 245 -3.56 -13.55 -24.33
N GLU A 246 -4.69 -12.84 -24.25
CA GLU A 246 -5.15 -11.98 -25.35
C GLU A 246 -4.21 -10.81 -25.62
N MET A 247 -3.74 -10.15 -24.56
CA MET A 247 -2.75 -9.08 -24.67
C MET A 247 -1.45 -9.60 -25.26
N GLN A 248 -0.93 -10.73 -24.77
CA GLN A 248 0.27 -11.36 -25.33
C GLN A 248 0.10 -11.68 -26.82
N ASN A 249 -1.05 -12.25 -27.22
CA ASN A 249 -1.37 -12.50 -28.62
C ASN A 249 -1.44 -11.22 -29.47
N LEU A 250 -1.77 -10.07 -28.89
CA LEU A 250 -1.68 -8.78 -29.59
C LEU A 250 -0.22 -8.34 -29.73
N ARG A 251 0.60 -8.50 -28.69
CA ARG A 251 2.06 -8.21 -28.73
C ARG A 251 2.76 -9.03 -29.79
N ASP A 252 2.53 -10.35 -29.79
CA ASP A 252 3.15 -11.30 -30.73
C ASP A 252 2.79 -11.01 -32.19
N ARG A 253 1.65 -10.35 -32.42
CA ARG A 253 1.17 -9.94 -33.75
C ARG A 253 1.44 -8.47 -34.07
N HIS A 254 2.11 -7.72 -33.18
CA HIS A 254 2.34 -6.28 -33.28
C HIS A 254 1.05 -5.46 -33.44
N LYS A 255 0.00 -5.80 -32.67
CA LYS A 255 -1.34 -5.17 -32.71
C LYS A 255 -1.79 -4.59 -31.37
N GLU A 256 -0.84 -4.27 -30.47
CA GLU A 256 -1.11 -3.70 -29.14
C GLU A 256 -1.90 -2.39 -29.22
N HIS A 257 -1.64 -1.54 -30.22
CA HIS A 257 -2.40 -0.31 -30.48
C HIS A 257 -3.92 -0.52 -30.66
N SER A 258 -4.37 -1.76 -30.94
CA SER A 258 -5.79 -2.08 -31.07
C SER A 258 -6.45 -2.54 -29.77
N ALA A 259 -5.70 -2.66 -28.67
CA ALA A 259 -6.18 -3.17 -27.38
C ALA A 259 -7.32 -2.31 -26.81
N CYS A 260 -7.13 -0.99 -26.73
CA CYS A 260 -8.16 -0.05 -26.25
C CYS A 260 -9.47 -0.18 -27.04
N LEU A 261 -9.40 -0.11 -28.38
CA LEU A 261 -10.59 -0.26 -29.23
C LEU A 261 -11.28 -1.62 -29.07
N ARG A 262 -10.52 -2.70 -28.84
CA ARG A 262 -11.08 -4.04 -28.59
C ARG A 262 -11.76 -4.10 -27.22
N ALA A 263 -11.15 -3.51 -26.20
CA ALA A 263 -11.69 -3.43 -24.85
C ALA A 263 -13.03 -2.67 -24.84
N ILE A 264 -13.06 -1.46 -25.41
CA ILE A 264 -14.29 -0.65 -25.51
C ILE A 264 -15.41 -1.41 -26.23
N ARG A 265 -15.09 -2.14 -27.32
CA ARG A 265 -16.09 -2.96 -28.04
C ARG A 265 -16.63 -4.11 -27.20
N ALA A 266 -15.79 -4.75 -26.38
CA ALA A 266 -16.22 -5.82 -25.49
C ALA A 266 -17.09 -5.27 -24.35
N MET A 267 -16.67 -4.17 -23.73
CA MET A 267 -17.43 -3.48 -22.68
C MET A 267 -18.82 -3.04 -23.15
N ASN A 268 -18.93 -2.46 -24.34
CA ASN A 268 -20.21 -2.08 -24.96
C ASN A 268 -21.13 -3.27 -25.28
N GLN A 269 -20.63 -4.51 -25.24
CA GLN A 269 -21.46 -5.72 -25.37
C GLN A 269 -21.95 -6.25 -24.02
N HIS A 270 -21.31 -5.86 -22.92
CA HIS A 270 -21.59 -6.38 -21.57
C HIS A 270 -22.56 -5.50 -20.77
N GLY A 271 -22.64 -4.20 -21.06
CA GLY A 271 -23.49 -3.27 -20.32
C GLY A 271 -23.42 -1.84 -20.86
N THR A 272 -24.14 -0.93 -20.21
CA THR A 272 -24.04 0.52 -20.45
C THR A 272 -22.90 1.14 -19.62
N PRO A 273 -22.40 2.34 -19.97
CA PRO A 273 -21.48 3.09 -19.13
C PRO A 273 -22.06 3.30 -17.72
N GLY A 274 -21.25 3.09 -16.68
CA GLY A 274 -21.66 3.19 -15.27
C GLY A 274 -22.42 1.97 -14.74
N GLU A 275 -22.72 0.96 -15.58
CA GLU A 275 -23.52 -0.19 -15.14
C GLU A 275 -22.71 -1.14 -14.25
N LYS A 276 -22.97 -1.07 -12.93
CA LYS A 276 -22.32 -1.91 -11.92
C LYS A 276 -22.51 -3.40 -12.18
N GLY A 277 -21.43 -4.16 -12.03
CA GLY A 277 -21.42 -5.61 -12.20
C GLY A 277 -21.17 -6.08 -13.63
N THR A 278 -21.04 -5.17 -14.60
CA THR A 278 -20.82 -5.50 -16.03
C THR A 278 -19.37 -5.36 -16.47
N GLY A 279 -18.51 -4.81 -15.63
CA GLY A 279 -17.17 -4.35 -16.00
C GLY A 279 -17.14 -2.88 -16.41
N ASN A 280 -18.29 -2.22 -16.55
CA ASN A 280 -18.42 -0.84 -17.05
C ASN A 280 -18.65 0.20 -15.94
N ASP A 281 -18.47 -0.16 -14.67
CA ASP A 281 -18.49 0.79 -13.55
C ASP A 281 -17.08 1.32 -13.28
N LEU A 282 -16.97 2.64 -13.04
CA LEU A 282 -15.69 3.29 -12.78
C LEU A 282 -15.00 2.66 -11.56
N GLY A 283 -15.74 2.38 -10.48
CA GLY A 283 -15.20 1.77 -9.28
C GLY A 283 -14.52 0.42 -9.54
N GLU A 284 -15.06 -0.39 -10.45
CA GLU A 284 -14.48 -1.69 -10.86
C GLU A 284 -13.12 -1.52 -11.57
N VAL A 285 -12.97 -0.48 -12.40
CA VAL A 285 -11.70 -0.13 -13.05
C VAL A 285 -10.71 0.42 -12.03
N MET A 286 -11.17 1.30 -11.14
CA MET A 286 -10.33 1.95 -10.13
C MET A 286 -9.80 0.95 -9.11
N VAL A 287 -10.62 0.03 -8.60
CA VAL A 287 -10.13 -0.99 -7.65
C VAL A 287 -9.07 -1.88 -8.30
N TYR A 288 -9.18 -2.19 -9.59
CA TYR A 288 -8.13 -2.89 -10.32
C TYR A 288 -6.79 -2.12 -10.31
N ALA A 289 -6.83 -0.83 -10.64
CA ALA A 289 -5.64 0.01 -10.71
C ALA A 289 -4.95 0.14 -9.34
N PHE A 290 -5.72 0.43 -8.29
CA PHE A 290 -5.19 0.56 -6.93
C PHE A 290 -4.63 -0.75 -6.38
N LEU A 291 -5.26 -1.89 -6.67
CA LEU A 291 -4.71 -3.17 -6.23
C LEU A 291 -3.43 -3.54 -6.97
N GLU A 292 -3.30 -3.20 -8.24
CA GLU A 292 -2.09 -3.47 -9.00
C GLU A 292 -0.92 -2.55 -8.66
N ASP A 293 -1.16 -1.24 -8.53
CA ASP A 293 -0.08 -0.29 -8.29
C ASP A 293 0.21 -0.07 -6.81
N VAL A 294 -0.83 0.27 -6.04
CA VAL A 294 -0.72 0.68 -4.64
C VAL A 294 -0.56 -0.52 -3.71
N LEU A 295 -1.37 -1.58 -3.90
CA LEU A 295 -1.20 -2.83 -3.14
C LEU A 295 -0.12 -3.72 -3.73
N GLY A 296 0.32 -3.50 -4.97
CA GLY A 296 1.26 -4.37 -5.68
C GLY A 296 0.78 -5.83 -5.83
N ALA A 297 -0.54 -6.04 -5.86
CA ALA A 297 -1.20 -7.33 -6.03
C ALA A 297 -1.64 -7.50 -7.50
N PRO A 298 -0.93 -8.29 -8.32
CA PRO A 298 -1.21 -8.39 -9.75
C PRO A 298 -2.53 -9.11 -10.02
N LYS A 299 -3.24 -8.71 -11.09
CA LYS A 299 -4.53 -9.33 -11.43
C LYS A 299 -4.36 -10.80 -11.80
N ILE A 300 -5.29 -11.61 -11.32
CA ILE A 300 -5.63 -12.93 -11.89
C ILE A 300 -6.70 -12.71 -12.97
N PHE A 301 -7.77 -11.99 -12.65
CA PHE A 301 -8.77 -11.52 -13.61
C PHE A 301 -9.58 -10.34 -13.04
N THR A 302 -10.03 -9.44 -13.90
CA THR A 302 -10.90 -8.29 -13.54
C THR A 302 -12.38 -8.63 -13.68
N LYS A 303 -13.29 -7.75 -13.22
CA LYS A 303 -14.73 -7.91 -13.48
C LYS A 303 -15.04 -8.09 -14.96
N ALA A 304 -14.46 -7.26 -15.83
CA ALA A 304 -14.74 -7.30 -17.27
C ALA A 304 -14.38 -8.66 -17.91
N GLU A 305 -13.29 -9.29 -17.46
CA GLU A 305 -12.91 -10.65 -17.89
C GLU A 305 -13.89 -11.72 -17.36
N ILE A 306 -14.36 -11.55 -16.13
CA ILE A 306 -15.33 -12.47 -15.50
C ILE A 306 -16.66 -12.45 -16.24
N VAL A 307 -17.19 -11.27 -16.53
CA VAL A 307 -18.50 -11.11 -17.20
C VAL A 307 -18.47 -11.73 -18.60
N ALA A 308 -17.34 -11.61 -19.31
CA ALA A 308 -17.15 -12.20 -20.63
C ALA A 308 -17.11 -13.74 -20.63
N GLY A 309 -16.71 -14.38 -19.51
CA GLY A 309 -16.32 -15.80 -19.51
C GLY A 309 -16.93 -16.70 -18.43
N THR A 310 -17.38 -16.17 -17.29
CA THR A 310 -17.84 -16.98 -16.13
C THR A 310 -18.96 -16.29 -15.32
N PRO A 311 -20.24 -16.57 -15.63
CA PRO A 311 -21.37 -15.98 -14.91
C PRO A 311 -21.41 -16.40 -13.42
N GLY A 312 -21.66 -15.44 -12.52
CA GLY A 312 -22.00 -15.71 -11.11
C GLY A 312 -20.99 -15.26 -10.04
N SER A 313 -19.89 -14.60 -10.41
CA SER A 313 -18.96 -13.99 -9.43
C SER A 313 -19.55 -12.73 -8.80
N ARG A 314 -19.27 -12.51 -7.53
CA ARG A 314 -19.72 -11.34 -6.77
C ARG A 314 -18.63 -10.27 -6.56
N THR A 315 -17.37 -10.60 -6.86
CA THR A 315 -16.21 -9.73 -6.69
C THR A 315 -15.89 -8.93 -7.95
N ASP A 316 -15.30 -7.75 -7.80
CA ASP A 316 -14.94 -6.83 -8.90
C ASP A 316 -13.60 -7.17 -9.55
N GLY A 317 -12.94 -8.21 -9.05
CA GLY A 317 -11.68 -8.71 -9.55
C GLY A 317 -11.01 -9.62 -8.53
N VAL A 318 -10.11 -10.47 -8.99
CA VAL A 318 -9.30 -11.31 -8.12
C VAL A 318 -7.84 -11.05 -8.41
N HIS A 319 -7.09 -10.74 -7.36
CA HIS A 319 -5.66 -10.44 -7.41
C HIS A 319 -4.88 -11.39 -6.52
N LEU A 320 -3.59 -11.55 -6.82
CA LEU A 320 -2.68 -12.34 -6.00
C LEU A 320 -1.72 -11.42 -5.26
N LEU A 321 -1.82 -11.40 -3.94
CA LEU A 321 -0.89 -10.68 -3.09
C LEU A 321 0.14 -11.66 -2.52
N LYS A 322 1.42 -11.32 -2.70
CA LYS A 322 2.53 -12.04 -2.10
C LYS A 322 3.08 -11.22 -0.93
N LEU A 323 3.13 -11.87 0.23
CA LEU A 323 3.66 -11.34 1.48
C LEU A 323 4.94 -12.10 1.82
N ASN A 324 5.91 -11.42 2.43
CA ASN A 324 7.05 -12.08 3.04
C ASN A 324 6.92 -12.02 4.55
N ASP A 325 6.73 -13.17 5.16
CA ASP A 325 6.65 -13.29 6.62
C ASP A 325 7.85 -14.10 7.11
N GLY A 326 8.83 -13.42 7.70
CA GLY A 326 10.06 -14.03 8.22
C GLY A 326 10.83 -14.86 7.20
N GLY A 327 10.98 -14.35 5.97
CA GLY A 327 11.66 -15.04 4.88
C GLY A 327 10.85 -16.15 4.20
N CYS A 328 9.61 -16.41 4.65
CA CYS A 328 8.69 -17.34 4.02
C CYS A 328 7.66 -16.61 3.16
N ASP A 329 7.53 -17.04 1.90
CA ASP A 329 6.51 -16.51 1.00
C ASP A 329 5.11 -17.00 1.43
N LYS A 330 4.26 -16.06 1.84
CA LYS A 330 2.82 -16.26 2.04
C LYS A 330 2.04 -15.60 0.91
N TYR A 331 0.87 -16.16 0.61
CA TYR A 331 0.02 -15.66 -0.46
C TYR A 331 -1.38 -15.39 0.07
N GLN A 332 -1.96 -14.28 -0.38
CA GLN A 332 -3.36 -13.96 -0.20
C GLN A 332 -4.05 -13.84 -1.57
N LEU A 333 -5.27 -14.36 -1.67
CA LEU A 333 -6.20 -14.02 -2.73
C LEU A 333 -6.95 -12.76 -2.31
N VAL A 334 -6.72 -11.66 -3.03
CA VAL A 334 -7.41 -10.40 -2.77
C VAL A 334 -8.66 -10.36 -3.63
N LEU A 335 -9.83 -10.36 -3.00
CA LEU A 335 -11.12 -10.20 -3.66
C LEU A 335 -11.49 -8.72 -3.65
N ALA A 336 -11.69 -8.14 -4.83
CA ALA A 336 -11.98 -6.73 -4.98
C ALA A 336 -13.47 -6.43 -4.77
N ALA A 337 -13.77 -5.27 -4.20
CA ALA A 337 -15.09 -4.69 -4.16
C ALA A 337 -14.99 -3.16 -4.26
N SER A 338 -15.90 -2.54 -5.00
CA SER A 338 -15.94 -1.08 -5.15
C SER A 338 -17.34 -0.52 -4.95
N ASP A 339 -17.37 0.75 -4.53
CA ASP A 339 -18.54 1.60 -4.72
C ASP A 339 -18.18 3.07 -4.82
N ILE A 340 -18.88 3.78 -5.70
CA ILE A 340 -18.80 5.23 -5.85
C ILE A 340 -20.21 5.78 -5.67
N THR A 341 -20.44 6.44 -4.54
CA THR A 341 -21.76 6.99 -4.17
C THR A 341 -21.56 8.29 -3.42
N GLY A 342 -22.41 9.28 -3.67
CA GLY A 342 -22.24 10.64 -3.12
C GLY A 342 -22.04 10.71 -1.60
N ASN A 343 -22.63 9.77 -0.84
CA ASN A 343 -22.42 9.66 0.59
C ASN A 343 -21.42 8.54 0.96
N ILE A 344 -20.31 8.92 1.61
CA ILE A 344 -19.24 7.99 2.04
C ILE A 344 -19.74 6.82 2.90
N LYS A 345 -20.71 7.05 3.77
CA LYS A 345 -21.27 6.01 4.64
C LYS A 345 -22.10 5.00 3.84
N ASN A 346 -22.90 5.49 2.89
CA ASN A 346 -23.66 4.62 2.01
C ASN A 346 -22.74 3.76 1.14
N ALA A 347 -21.65 4.34 0.60
CA ALA A 347 -20.65 3.59 -0.17
C ALA A 347 -19.99 2.49 0.69
N VAL A 348 -19.62 2.81 1.94
CA VAL A 348 -19.07 1.83 2.89
C VAL A 348 -20.08 0.72 3.22
N ASP A 349 -21.34 1.07 3.53
CA ASP A 349 -22.37 0.10 3.87
C ASP A 349 -22.63 -0.87 2.71
N SER A 350 -22.70 -0.32 1.49
CA SER A 350 -22.86 -1.08 0.25
C SER A 350 -21.70 -2.04 0.03
N VAL A 351 -20.44 -1.60 0.17
CA VAL A 351 -19.30 -2.50 0.02
C VAL A 351 -19.29 -3.57 1.11
N ILE A 352 -19.50 -3.24 2.39
CA ILE A 352 -19.49 -4.23 3.47
C ILE A 352 -20.56 -5.31 3.26
N GLN A 353 -21.75 -4.93 2.80
CA GLN A 353 -22.80 -5.87 2.41
C GLN A 353 -22.31 -6.83 1.31
N ARG A 354 -21.63 -6.29 0.29
CA ARG A 354 -21.04 -7.09 -0.80
C ARG A 354 -19.91 -8.01 -0.31
N LEU A 355 -19.09 -7.55 0.62
CA LEU A 355 -18.01 -8.37 1.20
C LEU A 355 -18.59 -9.58 1.94
N ASP A 356 -19.64 -9.40 2.73
CA ASP A 356 -20.31 -10.49 3.45
C ASP A 356 -20.96 -11.49 2.47
N ASP A 357 -21.57 -10.97 1.41
CA ASP A 357 -22.08 -11.76 0.29
C ASP A 357 -20.98 -12.58 -0.41
N ILE A 358 -19.78 -12.02 -0.56
CA ILE A 358 -18.61 -12.70 -1.15
C ILE A 358 -18.08 -13.77 -0.19
N VAL A 359 -17.99 -13.49 1.12
CA VAL A 359 -17.56 -14.48 2.13
C VAL A 359 -18.45 -15.72 2.07
N GLY A 360 -19.78 -15.52 2.02
CA GLY A 360 -20.76 -16.60 1.93
C GLY A 360 -20.63 -17.48 0.69
N VAL A 361 -20.04 -16.96 -0.40
CA VAL A 361 -19.83 -17.72 -1.65
C VAL A 361 -18.37 -17.89 -2.03
N SER A 362 -17.42 -17.63 -1.11
CA SER A 362 -15.98 -17.65 -1.38
C SER A 362 -15.46 -18.97 -1.97
N GLY A 363 -16.14 -20.09 -1.68
CA GLY A 363 -15.88 -21.38 -2.32
C GLY A 363 -16.13 -21.40 -3.84
N ASN A 364 -17.04 -20.57 -4.34
CA ASN A 364 -17.29 -20.39 -5.77
C ASN A 364 -16.19 -19.54 -6.43
N GLU A 365 -15.78 -18.45 -5.79
CA GLU A 365 -14.66 -17.63 -6.30
C GLU A 365 -13.37 -18.46 -6.39
N ARG A 366 -13.10 -19.30 -5.39
CA ARG A 366 -11.97 -20.26 -5.46
C ARG A 366 -12.10 -21.23 -6.63
N LYS A 367 -13.29 -21.77 -6.90
CA LYS A 367 -13.51 -22.65 -8.07
C LYS A 367 -13.33 -21.92 -9.38
N MET A 368 -13.67 -20.62 -9.45
CA MET A 368 -13.44 -19.79 -10.62
C MET A 368 -11.96 -19.57 -10.85
N VAL A 369 -11.20 -19.26 -9.79
CA VAL A 369 -9.73 -19.18 -9.83
C VAL A 369 -9.12 -20.50 -10.28
N ASP A 370 -9.54 -21.63 -9.69
CA ASP A 370 -9.08 -22.96 -10.09
C ASP A 370 -9.33 -23.20 -11.60
N ARG A 371 -10.52 -22.84 -12.11
CA ARG A 371 -10.85 -22.97 -13.53
C ARG A 371 -10.01 -22.07 -14.42
N ALA A 372 -9.85 -20.80 -14.08
CA ALA A 372 -9.09 -19.82 -14.86
C ALA A 372 -7.62 -20.22 -15.00
N VAL A 373 -7.04 -20.77 -13.93
CA VAL A 373 -5.67 -21.33 -13.91
C VAL A 373 -5.59 -22.63 -14.73
N LEU A 374 -6.64 -23.45 -14.73
CA LEU A 374 -6.68 -24.70 -15.50
C LEU A 374 -6.97 -24.49 -16.99
N SER A 375 -7.63 -23.40 -17.39
CA SER A 375 -8.06 -23.12 -18.76
C SER A 375 -7.01 -22.43 -19.64
N SER A 376 -5.75 -22.34 -19.21
CA SER A 376 -4.65 -21.68 -19.96
C SER A 376 -4.88 -20.20 -20.28
N SER A 377 -5.53 -19.47 -19.37
CA SER A 377 -5.66 -18.00 -19.44
C SER A 377 -4.32 -17.26 -19.22
N PHE A 378 -3.27 -18.03 -18.94
CA PHE A 378 -1.89 -17.60 -18.72
C PHE A 378 -0.96 -18.46 -19.60
N ASP A 379 0.26 -18.00 -19.82
CA ASP A 379 1.32 -18.82 -20.41
C ASP A 379 1.64 -20.05 -19.54
N ALA A 380 2.44 -20.98 -20.08
CA ALA A 380 2.71 -22.25 -19.43
C ALA A 380 3.46 -22.10 -18.09
N ASP A 381 4.37 -21.13 -17.98
CA ASP A 381 5.20 -20.94 -16.80
C ASP A 381 4.38 -20.29 -15.68
N THR A 382 3.65 -19.21 -15.99
CA THR A 382 2.73 -18.57 -15.04
C THR A 382 1.60 -19.51 -14.62
N THR A 383 1.07 -20.34 -15.54
CA THR A 383 0.08 -21.37 -15.19
C THR A 383 0.64 -22.36 -14.17
N THR A 384 1.88 -22.81 -14.37
CA THR A 384 2.54 -23.77 -13.47
C THR A 384 2.79 -23.15 -12.11
N TYR A 385 3.24 -21.90 -12.07
CA TYR A 385 3.41 -21.13 -10.84
C TYR A 385 2.09 -20.97 -10.07
N LEU A 386 1.03 -20.48 -10.73
CA LEU A 386 -0.28 -20.30 -10.13
C LEU A 386 -0.86 -21.62 -9.59
N LYS A 387 -0.68 -22.73 -10.32
CA LYS A 387 -1.08 -24.07 -9.82
C LYS A 387 -0.37 -24.44 -8.53
N SER A 388 0.92 -24.12 -8.41
CA SER A 388 1.71 -24.44 -7.21
C SER A 388 1.24 -23.70 -5.95
N ILE A 389 0.60 -22.53 -6.13
CA ILE A 389 0.09 -21.69 -5.03
C ILE A 389 -1.37 -21.99 -4.74
N LEU A 390 -2.21 -22.05 -5.77
CA LEU A 390 -3.67 -22.02 -5.63
C LEU A 390 -4.28 -23.41 -5.44
N ILE A 391 -3.63 -24.45 -5.99
CA ILE A 391 -4.10 -25.82 -5.90
C ILE A 391 -3.34 -26.54 -4.78
N PRO A 392 -3.99 -26.87 -3.65
CA PRO A 392 -3.32 -27.56 -2.56
C PRO A 392 -2.82 -28.92 -3.00
N SER A 393 -1.57 -29.23 -2.68
CA SER A 393 -0.92 -30.51 -2.91
C SER A 393 -0.45 -31.11 -1.59
N ARG A 394 -0.09 -32.40 -1.59
CA ARG A 394 0.45 -33.06 -0.38
C ARG A 394 1.78 -32.46 0.12
N ALA A 395 2.43 -31.61 -0.68
CA ALA A 395 3.71 -30.99 -0.38
C ALA A 395 3.62 -29.46 -0.07
N SER A 396 2.45 -28.82 -0.23
CA SER A 396 2.27 -27.38 -0.02
C SER A 396 1.73 -27.03 1.36
N SER A 397 2.11 -25.86 1.90
CA SER A 397 1.78 -25.35 3.23
C SER A 397 0.31 -24.94 3.47
N GLY A 398 -0.57 -25.07 2.47
CA GLY A 398 -1.99 -24.74 2.59
C GLY A 398 -2.49 -23.96 1.37
N ARG A 399 -3.77 -23.56 1.39
CA ARG A 399 -4.33 -22.63 0.40
C ARG A 399 -4.05 -21.19 0.84
N PRO A 400 -3.93 -20.24 -0.10
CA PRO A 400 -3.90 -18.82 0.22
C PRO A 400 -5.12 -18.38 1.02
N ASP A 401 -4.88 -17.52 2.00
CA ASP A 401 -5.93 -16.83 2.74
C ASP A 401 -6.65 -15.85 1.82
N ILE A 402 -7.90 -15.52 2.16
CA ILE A 402 -8.66 -14.48 1.45
C ILE A 402 -8.42 -13.16 2.17
N SER A 403 -8.25 -12.10 1.38
CA SER A 403 -8.26 -10.71 1.84
C SER A 403 -9.15 -9.88 0.92
N PHE A 404 -9.45 -8.64 1.30
CA PHE A 404 -10.33 -7.78 0.53
C PHE A 404 -9.63 -6.49 0.12
N GLY A 405 -9.75 -6.16 -1.16
CA GLY A 405 -9.32 -4.90 -1.74
C GLY A 405 -10.52 -4.02 -2.01
N ILE A 406 -10.56 -2.81 -1.44
CA ILE A 406 -11.75 -1.97 -1.47
C ILE A 406 -11.43 -0.60 -2.03
N PHE A 407 -12.20 -0.16 -3.01
CA PHE A 407 -12.20 1.23 -3.49
C PHE A 407 -13.52 1.92 -3.15
N ILE A 408 -13.45 3.10 -2.51
CA ILE A 408 -14.60 3.92 -2.14
C ILE A 408 -14.47 5.31 -2.77
N GLY A 409 -15.41 5.65 -3.64
CA GLY A 409 -15.64 7.00 -4.14
C GLY A 409 -16.78 7.70 -3.42
N TYR A 410 -16.62 9.00 -3.13
CA TYR A 410 -17.66 9.81 -2.47
C TYR A 410 -17.60 11.28 -2.86
N SER A 411 -18.70 12.01 -2.73
CA SER A 411 -18.70 13.46 -3.00
C SER A 411 -18.07 14.20 -1.83
N LEU A 412 -17.12 15.08 -2.10
CA LEU A 412 -16.47 15.87 -1.07
C LEU A 412 -17.45 16.84 -0.41
N GLY A 413 -18.46 17.35 -1.12
CA GLY A 413 -19.52 18.15 -0.49
C GLY A 413 -19.06 19.47 0.14
N ILE A 414 -18.02 20.09 -0.42
CA ILE A 414 -17.67 21.50 -0.15
C ILE A 414 -18.30 22.35 -1.25
N ASP A 415 -18.92 23.45 -0.89
CA ASP A 415 -19.42 24.43 -1.86
C ASP A 415 -18.25 25.29 -2.39
N PRO A 416 -17.85 25.14 -3.67
CA PRO A 416 -16.69 25.85 -4.22
C PRO A 416 -16.91 27.36 -4.32
N SER A 417 -18.17 27.83 -4.34
CA SER A 417 -18.50 29.26 -4.48
C SER A 417 -18.17 30.09 -3.22
N GLN A 418 -17.94 29.43 -2.09
CA GLN A 418 -17.71 30.08 -0.79
C GLN A 418 -16.24 30.43 -0.53
N TYR A 419 -15.31 29.96 -1.38
CA TYR A 419 -13.87 30.04 -1.13
C TYR A 419 -13.10 30.51 -2.37
N ASN A 420 -11.97 31.18 -2.15
CA ASN A 420 -10.98 31.36 -3.21
C ASN A 420 -10.13 30.07 -3.37
N ASN A 421 -9.38 29.99 -4.47
CA ASN A 421 -8.63 28.79 -4.85
C ASN A 421 -7.72 28.21 -3.75
N ASP A 422 -6.95 29.06 -3.07
CA ASP A 422 -6.01 28.57 -2.04
C ASP A 422 -6.74 28.14 -0.76
N THR A 423 -7.80 28.87 -0.39
CA THR A 423 -8.62 28.52 0.77
C THR A 423 -9.39 27.22 0.52
N TYR A 424 -9.93 27.05 -0.69
CA TYR A 424 -10.65 25.84 -1.07
C TYR A 424 -9.75 24.61 -0.97
N ARG A 425 -8.55 24.66 -1.56
CA ARG A 425 -7.59 23.54 -1.47
C ARG A 425 -7.28 23.16 -0.03
N THR A 426 -7.03 24.14 0.83
CA THR A 426 -6.77 23.90 2.25
C THR A 426 -7.97 23.23 2.92
N LYS A 427 -9.19 23.72 2.66
CA LYS A 427 -10.44 23.17 3.21
C LYS A 427 -10.74 21.77 2.69
N ALA A 428 -10.48 21.52 1.41
CA ALA A 428 -10.60 20.20 0.80
C ALA A 428 -9.68 19.20 1.48
N MET A 429 -8.38 19.52 1.64
CA MET A 429 -7.43 18.65 2.34
C MET A 429 -7.87 18.32 3.78
N GLU A 430 -8.28 19.35 4.54
CA GLU A 430 -8.78 19.17 5.91
C GLU A 430 -9.99 18.25 5.94
N LYS A 431 -10.95 18.46 5.04
CA LYS A 431 -12.19 17.69 5.01
C LYS A 431 -11.96 16.23 4.59
N MET A 432 -11.21 15.98 3.52
CA MET A 432 -10.94 14.61 3.06
C MET A 432 -10.30 13.76 4.16
N LYS A 433 -9.34 14.36 4.89
CA LYS A 433 -8.69 13.71 6.02
C LYS A 433 -9.70 13.42 7.15
N GLN A 434 -10.51 14.41 7.52
CA GLN A 434 -11.52 14.24 8.56
C GLN A 434 -12.54 13.15 8.19
N ASP A 435 -12.99 13.11 6.93
CA ASP A 435 -13.97 12.13 6.47
C ASP A 435 -13.44 10.69 6.60
N VAL A 436 -12.16 10.46 6.29
CA VAL A 436 -11.50 9.15 6.43
C VAL A 436 -11.26 8.79 7.90
N GLU A 437 -10.83 9.75 8.72
CA GLU A 437 -10.64 9.56 10.17
C GLU A 437 -11.97 9.22 10.87
N ASP A 438 -13.07 9.87 10.48
CA ASP A 438 -14.40 9.66 11.06
C ASP A 438 -15.04 8.35 10.62
N ILE A 439 -14.80 7.91 9.36
CA ILE A 439 -15.42 6.69 8.83
C ILE A 439 -14.68 5.41 9.26
N ALA A 440 -13.38 5.45 9.58
CA ALA A 440 -12.62 4.25 9.93
C ALA A 440 -13.13 3.50 11.18
N PRO A 441 -13.51 4.18 12.29
CA PRO A 441 -14.17 3.52 13.42
C PRO A 441 -15.52 2.90 13.02
N TYR A 442 -16.26 3.56 12.13
CA TYR A 442 -17.54 3.06 11.63
C TYR A 442 -17.37 1.78 10.81
N ILE A 443 -16.38 1.71 9.91
CA ILE A 443 -16.04 0.50 9.15
C ILE A 443 -15.74 -0.66 10.10
N SER A 444 -14.91 -0.42 11.11
CA SER A 444 -14.55 -1.44 12.11
C SER A 444 -15.79 -1.99 12.83
N ALA A 445 -16.72 -1.10 13.23
CA ALA A 445 -17.97 -1.48 13.87
C ALA A 445 -18.88 -2.28 12.92
N GLN A 446 -18.98 -1.88 11.65
CA GLN A 446 -19.82 -2.57 10.67
C GLN A 446 -19.27 -3.95 10.28
N LEU A 447 -17.95 -4.10 10.13
CA LEU A 447 -17.33 -5.41 9.89
C LEU A 447 -17.56 -6.36 11.08
N ALA A 448 -17.43 -5.86 12.30
CA ALA A 448 -17.74 -6.64 13.50
C ALA A 448 -19.22 -7.04 13.57
N ASN A 449 -20.12 -6.12 13.22
CA ASN A 449 -21.56 -6.37 13.18
C ASN A 449 -21.92 -7.43 12.11
N ALA A 450 -21.37 -7.30 10.90
CA ALA A 450 -21.58 -8.25 9.81
C ALA A 450 -21.14 -9.67 10.21
N ALA A 451 -19.99 -9.81 10.89
CA ALA A 451 -19.51 -11.09 11.39
C ALA A 451 -20.50 -11.76 12.36
N ILE A 452 -21.16 -10.96 13.22
CA ILE A 452 -22.16 -11.45 14.19
C ILE A 452 -23.46 -11.81 13.49
N VAL A 453 -23.99 -10.91 12.64
CA VAL A 453 -25.31 -11.05 12.01
C VAL A 453 -25.33 -12.21 11.03
N SER A 454 -24.28 -12.34 10.21
CA SER A 454 -24.20 -13.36 9.17
C SER A 454 -23.51 -14.64 9.63
N ASN A 455 -23.07 -14.70 10.89
CA ASN A 455 -22.23 -15.78 11.43
C ASN A 455 -21.06 -16.11 10.47
N SER A 456 -20.48 -15.05 9.90
CA SER A 456 -19.43 -15.12 8.90
C SER A 456 -18.08 -14.82 9.55
N ASN A 457 -17.00 -15.32 8.95
CA ASN A 457 -15.64 -15.04 9.40
C ASN A 457 -15.09 -13.73 8.80
N ILE A 458 -15.95 -12.81 8.33
CA ILE A 458 -15.55 -11.58 7.65
C ILE A 458 -14.54 -10.76 8.48
N ALA A 459 -14.71 -10.66 9.80
CA ALA A 459 -13.81 -9.94 10.68
C ALA A 459 -12.38 -10.54 10.76
N ASN A 460 -12.18 -11.79 10.33
CA ASN A 460 -10.90 -12.49 10.34
C ASN A 460 -10.14 -12.38 9.01
N HIS A 461 -10.48 -11.40 8.16
CA HIS A 461 -9.77 -11.13 6.92
C HIS A 461 -8.91 -9.85 7.06
N SER A 462 -7.93 -9.70 6.15
CA SER A 462 -7.22 -8.44 5.91
C SER A 462 -8.04 -7.55 4.98
N PHE A 463 -8.02 -6.23 5.21
CA PHE A 463 -8.75 -5.26 4.41
C PHE A 463 -7.84 -4.13 3.92
N TYR A 464 -7.90 -3.82 2.63
CA TYR A 464 -7.12 -2.77 2.01
C TYR A 464 -8.05 -1.73 1.38
N PHE A 465 -8.36 -0.67 2.12
CA PHE A 465 -9.27 0.40 1.70
C PHE A 465 -8.54 1.56 1.03
N TYR A 466 -9.07 2.02 -0.10
CA TYR A 466 -8.66 3.20 -0.85
C TYR A 466 -9.85 4.15 -0.98
N PHE A 467 -9.72 5.34 -0.40
CA PHE A 467 -10.73 6.39 -0.49
C PHE A 467 -10.30 7.43 -1.52
N MET A 468 -11.24 7.86 -2.36
CA MET A 468 -11.03 8.96 -3.30
C MET A 468 -12.28 9.85 -3.40
N PRO A 469 -12.17 11.16 -3.15
CA PRO A 469 -13.29 12.07 -3.30
C PRO A 469 -13.48 12.51 -4.75
N PHE A 470 -14.69 12.92 -5.06
CA PHE A 470 -15.16 13.52 -6.31
C PHE A 470 -15.93 14.81 -5.98
N ASP A 471 -16.18 15.65 -6.98
CA ASP A 471 -17.06 16.81 -6.82
C ASP A 471 -18.51 16.36 -6.64
N ASP A 472 -18.99 15.51 -7.56
CA ASP A 472 -20.27 14.84 -7.50
C ASP A 472 -20.14 13.36 -7.92
N ALA A 473 -19.78 12.51 -6.96
CA ALA A 473 -19.52 11.09 -7.20
C ALA A 473 -20.67 10.34 -7.89
N ASP A 474 -21.93 10.77 -7.72
CA ASP A 474 -23.06 10.10 -8.36
C ASP A 474 -23.13 10.42 -9.86
N ASN A 475 -22.72 11.61 -10.29
CA ASN A 475 -22.71 12.04 -11.68
C ASN A 475 -21.35 11.80 -12.36
N ASP A 476 -20.25 12.17 -11.70
CA ASP A 476 -18.89 12.16 -12.25
C ASP A 476 -18.49 10.75 -12.71
N LYS A 477 -18.84 9.71 -11.94
CA LYS A 477 -18.52 8.32 -12.31
C LYS A 477 -19.15 7.89 -13.64
N ASP A 478 -20.37 8.35 -13.92
CA ASP A 478 -21.11 7.98 -15.11
C ASP A 478 -20.60 8.80 -16.31
N GLU A 479 -20.29 10.08 -16.09
CA GLU A 479 -19.70 10.96 -17.11
C GLU A 479 -18.31 10.48 -17.56
N ILE A 480 -17.42 10.16 -16.61
CA ILE A 480 -16.09 9.61 -16.89
C ILE A 480 -16.20 8.31 -17.71
N MET A 481 -17.07 7.38 -17.31
CA MET A 481 -17.26 6.14 -18.06
C MET A 481 -17.91 6.37 -19.43
N GLN A 482 -18.82 7.33 -19.53
CA GLN A 482 -19.44 7.70 -20.81
C GLN A 482 -18.39 8.27 -21.76
N ASN A 483 -17.50 9.13 -21.28
CA ASN A 483 -16.39 9.71 -22.05
C ASN A 483 -15.45 8.62 -22.57
N LEU A 484 -15.03 7.71 -21.69
CA LEU A 484 -14.17 6.58 -22.02
C LEU A 484 -14.79 5.67 -23.10
N LEU A 485 -16.05 5.27 -22.94
CA LEU A 485 -16.68 4.28 -23.81
C LEU A 485 -17.22 4.86 -25.13
N SER A 486 -17.47 6.16 -25.17
CA SER A 486 -17.93 6.86 -26.37
C SER A 486 -16.79 7.44 -27.21
N GLY A 487 -15.55 7.41 -26.71
CA GLY A 487 -14.39 7.99 -27.38
C GLY A 487 -14.39 9.52 -27.37
N GLY A 488 -14.88 10.14 -26.28
CA GLY A 488 -14.79 11.58 -26.06
C GLY A 488 -15.56 12.45 -27.06
N VAL A 489 -16.76 12.06 -27.48
CA VAL A 489 -17.65 12.94 -28.28
C VAL A 489 -18.27 14.02 -27.36
N GLY A 490 -17.42 14.82 -26.72
CA GLY A 490 -17.77 16.17 -26.33
C GLY A 490 -17.91 17.01 -27.60
N ASN A 491 -18.75 18.05 -27.58
CA ASN A 491 -19.03 18.96 -28.69
C ASN A 491 -17.82 19.82 -29.15
N GLY A 492 -16.61 19.29 -29.10
CA GLY A 492 -15.40 19.88 -29.69
C GLY A 492 -15.44 19.72 -31.21
N THR A 493 -15.70 20.83 -31.89
CA THR A 493 -15.51 20.92 -33.33
C THR A 493 -14.03 20.73 -33.63
N ILE A 494 -13.68 19.79 -34.52
CA ILE A 494 -12.32 19.65 -35.08
C ILE A 494 -11.90 20.94 -35.78
#